data_AF-A0A972QQ36-F1
#
_entry.id   AF-A0A972QQ36-F1
#
_cell.length_a   1.000
_cell.length_b   1.000
_cell.length_c   1.000
_cell.angle_alpha   90.00
_cell.angle_beta   90.00
_cell.angle_gamma   90.00
#
_symmetry.space_group_name_H-M   'P 1'
#
loop_
_entity.id
_entity.type
_entity.pdbx_description
1 polymer ?
#
loop_
_entity_poly.entity_id
_entity_poly.type
_entity_poly.pdbx_seq_one_letter_code
_entity_poly.pdbx_strand_id
1 'polypeptide(L)'
;MDFIDLSSPAKVEVNLPEAIIKNYKTIPLFVDSNVIDLSCMPVLHLNDHKWATYLFGQTNGMNTDKIKIKTKHLKPGLNTLHFENRYFGGIYFIDELRLEVTGSYK
;
A
#
# COMPACT_ATOMS: atom_id res chain seq x y z
N MET A 1 -19.03 1.02 -8.68
CA MET A 1 -17.89 0.77 -7.78
C MET A 1 -16.84 0.20 -8.70
N ASP A 2 -15.76 0.94 -8.92
CA ASP A 2 -14.74 0.57 -9.89
C ASP A 2 -13.70 -0.29 -9.19
N PHE A 3 -13.50 -1.52 -9.69
CA PHE A 3 -12.50 -2.44 -9.16
C PHE A 3 -11.19 -2.27 -9.93
N ILE A 4 -10.07 -2.27 -9.22
CA ILE A 4 -8.75 -2.37 -9.86
C ILE A 4 -8.42 -3.86 -9.95
N ASP A 5 -8.44 -4.43 -11.17
CA ASP A 5 -7.89 -5.76 -11.43
C ASP A 5 -6.36 -5.69 -11.38
N LEU A 6 -5.77 -6.43 -10.44
CA LEU A 6 -4.35 -6.44 -10.16
C LEU A 6 -3.65 -7.69 -10.72
N SER A 7 -4.25 -8.36 -11.70
CA SER A 7 -3.56 -9.30 -12.58
C SER A 7 -2.33 -8.69 -13.27
N SER A 8 -2.27 -7.35 -13.34
CA SER A 8 -1.11 -6.55 -13.70
C SER A 8 -0.72 -5.62 -12.53
N PRO A 9 0.58 -5.31 -12.33
CA PRO A 9 1.00 -4.40 -11.28
C PRO A 9 0.33 -3.03 -11.41
N ALA A 10 -0.25 -2.52 -10.32
CA ALA A 10 -0.84 -1.18 -10.30
C ALA A 10 0.08 -0.18 -9.62
N LYS A 11 0.06 1.05 -10.14
CA LYS A 11 0.76 2.18 -9.56
C LYS A 11 -0.26 3.26 -9.19
N VAL A 12 -0.17 3.74 -7.95
CA VAL A 12 -0.95 4.87 -7.44
C VAL A 12 0.00 5.98 -7.07
N GLU A 13 -0.25 7.19 -7.54
CA GLU A 13 0.55 8.35 -7.20
C GLU A 13 -0.10 9.16 -6.08
N VAL A 14 0.71 9.57 -5.10
CA VAL A 14 0.25 10.39 -3.97
C VAL A 14 1.18 11.56 -3.75
N ASN A 15 0.61 12.76 -3.63
CA ASN A 15 1.36 13.97 -3.30
C ASN A 15 1.31 14.22 -1.79
N LEU A 16 2.47 14.25 -1.13
CA LEU A 16 2.58 14.42 0.32
C LEU A 16 3.22 15.77 0.69
N PRO A 17 2.53 16.62 1.46
CA PRO A 17 3.10 17.86 1.98
C PRO A 17 4.37 17.62 2.81
N GLU A 18 5.34 18.52 2.68
CA GLU A 18 6.62 18.45 3.41
C GLU A 18 6.42 18.38 4.93
N ALA A 19 5.40 19.07 5.46
CA ALA A 19 5.04 19.06 6.88
C ALA A 19 4.77 17.64 7.40
N ILE A 20 4.13 16.77 6.60
CA ILE A 20 3.86 15.38 7.00
C ILE A 20 5.18 14.61 7.16
N ILE A 21 6.08 14.75 6.17
CA ILE A 21 7.35 14.04 6.17
C ILE A 21 8.25 14.51 7.32
N LYS A 22 8.21 15.81 7.65
CA LYS A 22 8.97 16.38 8.77
C LYS A 22 8.43 15.95 10.12
N ASN A 23 7.12 16.03 10.34
CA ASN A 23 6.52 15.94 11.67
C ASN A 23 6.19 14.51 12.13
N TYR A 24 6.00 13.56 11.19
CA TYR A 24 5.58 12.20 11.53
C TYR A 24 6.67 11.17 11.26
N LYS A 25 6.80 10.18 12.15
CA LYS A 25 7.72 9.03 11.97
C LYS A 25 7.14 7.97 11.02
N THR A 26 5.82 7.81 11.03
CA THR A 26 5.09 6.85 10.20
C THR A 26 3.74 7.41 9.77
N ILE A 27 3.25 6.99 8.61
CA ILE A 27 1.91 7.28 8.11
C ILE A 27 1.18 5.93 7.94
N PRO A 28 0.00 5.74 8.54
CA PRO A 28 -0.83 4.57 8.29
C PRO A 28 -1.45 4.64 6.88
N LEU A 29 -1.25 3.57 6.12
CA LEU A 29 -2.01 3.26 4.92
C LEU A 29 -2.96 2.11 5.28
N PHE A 30 -4.25 2.32 5.06
CA PHE A 30 -5.25 1.27 5.12
C PHE A 30 -5.52 0.75 3.72
N VAL A 31 -5.53 -0.57 3.58
CA VAL A 31 -5.82 -1.27 2.33
C VAL A 31 -7.02 -2.17 2.59
N ASP A 32 -8.16 -1.78 2.05
CA ASP A 32 -9.34 -2.66 2.02
C ASP A 32 -9.26 -3.47 0.73
N SER A 33 -9.22 -4.80 0.88
CA SER A 33 -8.98 -5.72 -0.23
C SER A 33 -9.81 -6.99 -0.12
N ASN A 34 -10.05 -7.62 -1.26
CA ASN A 34 -10.71 -8.92 -1.34
C ASN A 34 -9.78 -9.93 -2.03
N VAL A 35 -9.48 -11.03 -1.33
CA VAL A 35 -8.57 -12.07 -1.82
C VAL A 35 -9.35 -13.32 -2.18
N ILE A 36 -9.26 -13.70 -3.44
CA ILE A 36 -9.88 -14.88 -4.03
C ILE A 36 -8.73 -15.80 -4.43
N ASP A 37 -8.27 -16.63 -3.48
CA ASP A 37 -7.12 -17.55 -3.54
C ASP A 37 -5.81 -16.99 -2.93
N LEU A 38 -5.36 -17.65 -1.86
CA LEU A 38 -4.12 -17.38 -1.12
C LEU A 38 -2.85 -17.75 -1.88
N SER A 39 -2.95 -18.29 -3.08
CA SER A 39 -1.81 -18.45 -3.98
C SER A 39 -1.29 -17.11 -4.57
N CYS A 40 -1.78 -15.97 -4.06
CA CYS A 40 -1.17 -14.64 -4.23
C CYS A 40 -0.37 -14.21 -2.99
N MET A 41 0.71 -13.46 -3.20
CA MET A 41 1.37 -12.70 -2.14
C MET A 41 1.41 -11.25 -2.58
N PRO A 42 0.39 -10.46 -2.23
CA PRO A 42 0.31 -9.08 -2.63
C PRO A 42 1.33 -8.26 -1.82
N VAL A 43 2.05 -7.42 -2.53
CA VAL A 43 3.19 -6.66 -2.05
C VAL A 43 3.02 -5.21 -2.43
N LEU A 44 3.26 -4.32 -1.48
CA LEU A 44 3.39 -2.89 -1.72
C LEU A 44 4.87 -2.48 -1.70
N HIS A 45 5.29 -1.79 -2.76
CA HIS A 45 6.55 -1.05 -2.84
C HIS A 45 6.29 0.47 -2.81
N LEU A 46 7.25 1.22 -2.27
CA LEU A 46 7.21 2.67 -2.23
C LEU A 46 8.28 3.25 -3.14
N ASN A 47 7.86 4.09 -4.09
CA ASN A 47 8.69 4.63 -5.16
C ASN A 47 9.32 3.51 -6.02
N ASP A 48 10.14 3.84 -7.02
CA ASP A 48 10.74 2.84 -7.93
C ASP A 48 11.85 1.96 -7.25
N HIS A 49 11.94 1.95 -5.90
CA HIS A 49 12.99 1.22 -5.19
C HIS A 49 12.55 0.51 -3.88
N LYS A 50 13.12 -0.68 -3.69
CA LYS A 50 12.88 -1.77 -2.71
C LYS A 50 13.04 -1.44 -1.21
N TRP A 51 12.90 -0.19 -0.79
CA TRP A 51 13.24 0.20 0.58
C TRP A 51 12.25 -0.34 1.62
N ALA A 52 11.05 -0.70 1.17
CA ALA A 52 10.13 -1.50 1.96
C ALA A 52 9.20 -2.31 1.06
N THR A 53 9.08 -3.58 1.39
CA THR A 53 8.00 -4.47 0.94
C THR A 53 7.06 -4.60 2.12
N TYR A 54 5.78 -4.28 1.91
CA TYR A 54 4.73 -4.54 2.88
C TYR A 54 3.81 -5.63 2.34
N LEU A 55 3.51 -6.61 3.19
CA LEU A 55 2.55 -7.67 2.91
C LEU A 55 1.17 -7.24 3.43
N PHE A 56 0.12 -7.62 2.70
CA PHE A 56 -1.28 -7.42 3.06
C PHE A 56 -2.10 -8.59 2.48
N GLY A 57 -3.41 -8.63 2.69
CA GLY A 57 -4.29 -9.63 2.06
C GLY A 57 -3.88 -11.07 2.34
N GLN A 58 -3.45 -11.38 3.57
CA GLN A 58 -2.92 -12.71 3.91
C GLN A 58 -4.02 -13.74 4.23
N THR A 59 -5.29 -13.36 4.15
CA THR A 59 -6.43 -14.26 4.37
C THR A 59 -7.43 -14.17 3.21
N ASN A 60 -8.12 -15.28 2.92
CA ASN A 60 -9.17 -15.30 1.89
C ASN A 60 -10.37 -14.45 2.31
N GLY A 61 -10.99 -13.77 1.36
CA GLY A 61 -12.13 -12.88 1.58
C GLY A 61 -11.73 -11.43 1.81
N MET A 62 -12.59 -10.69 2.51
CA MET A 62 -12.37 -9.26 2.80
C MET A 62 -11.33 -9.07 3.90
N ASN A 63 -10.34 -8.22 3.61
CA ASN A 63 -9.28 -7.82 4.52
C ASN A 63 -9.24 -6.30 4.65
N THR A 64 -8.95 -5.81 5.87
CA THR A 64 -8.59 -4.41 6.13
C THR A 64 -7.20 -4.40 6.76
N ASP A 65 -6.17 -4.15 5.96
CA ASP A 65 -4.78 -4.15 6.42
C ASP A 65 -4.32 -2.74 6.79
N LYS A 66 -3.69 -2.60 7.96
CA LYS A 66 -3.07 -1.35 8.41
C LYS A 66 -1.55 -1.41 8.24
N ILE A 67 -1.05 -0.82 7.17
CA ILE A 67 0.38 -0.73 6.86
C ILE A 67 0.97 0.55 7.46
N LYS A 68 1.97 0.43 8.34
CA LYS A 68 2.70 1.59 8.88
C LYS A 68 3.86 1.97 7.96
N ILE A 69 3.62 2.89 7.03
CA ILE A 69 4.65 3.40 6.14
C ILE A 69 5.63 4.28 6.92
N LYS A 70 6.93 3.99 6.84
CA LYS A 70 7.95 4.82 7.50
C LYS A 70 8.22 6.06 6.63
N THR A 71 8.11 7.25 7.21
CA THR A 71 8.28 8.51 6.44
C THR A 71 9.68 8.70 5.87
N LYS A 72 10.69 8.03 6.44
CA LYS A 72 12.05 7.99 5.87
C LYS A 72 12.13 7.29 4.49
N HIS A 73 11.09 6.56 4.07
CA HIS A 73 10.99 5.95 2.74
C HIS A 73 10.17 6.79 1.75
N LEU A 74 9.68 7.95 2.19
CA LEU A 74 8.88 8.87 1.41
C LEU A 74 9.67 10.16 1.16
N LYS A 75 9.29 10.91 0.14
CA LYS A 75 9.81 12.25 -0.14
C LYS A 75 8.69 13.29 -0.07
N PRO A 76 8.99 14.56 0.25
CA PRO A 76 8.06 15.65 0.02
C PRO A 76 7.64 15.69 -1.46
N GLY A 77 6.37 15.93 -1.73
CA GLY A 77 5.84 15.93 -3.09
C GLY A 77 5.31 14.57 -3.54
N LEU A 78 5.46 14.28 -4.84
CA LEU A 78 4.93 13.08 -5.49
C LEU A 78 5.66 11.81 -5.06
N ASN A 79 4.92 10.80 -4.59
CA ASN A 79 5.40 9.45 -4.29
C ASN A 79 4.56 8.44 -5.06
N THR A 80 5.13 7.28 -5.38
CA THR A 80 4.43 6.19 -6.07
C THR A 80 4.24 5.01 -5.12
N LEU A 81 3.03 4.46 -5.05
CA LEU A 81 2.68 3.21 -4.39
C LEU A 81 2.54 2.15 -5.48
N HIS A 82 3.38 1.13 -5.47
CA HIS A 82 3.39 0.09 -6.49
C HIS A 82 2.94 -1.24 -5.88
N PHE A 83 1.78 -1.71 -6.31
CA PHE A 83 1.15 -2.94 -5.85
C PHE A 83 1.43 -4.05 -6.87
N GLU A 84 2.03 -5.14 -6.42
CA GLU A 84 2.35 -6.31 -7.24
C GLU A 84 1.90 -7.59 -6.54
N ASN A 85 1.61 -8.63 -7.31
CA ASN A 85 1.49 -9.99 -6.79
C ASN A 85 2.80 -10.75 -7.10
N ARG A 86 3.46 -11.31 -6.08
CA ARG A 86 4.68 -12.10 -6.28
C ARG A 86 4.45 -13.56 -6.66
N TYR A 87 3.23 -14.11 -6.53
CA TYR A 87 2.93 -15.50 -6.88
C TYR A 87 1.84 -15.60 -7.93
N PHE A 88 1.99 -16.58 -8.83
CA PHE A 88 1.26 -16.66 -10.10
C PHE A 88 -0.10 -17.38 -10.03
N GLY A 89 -0.71 -17.55 -8.86
CA GLY A 89 -1.97 -18.30 -8.75
C GLY A 89 -3.18 -17.47 -8.31
N GLY A 90 -2.99 -16.55 -7.38
CA GLY A 90 -4.12 -15.94 -6.67
C GLY A 90 -4.61 -14.64 -7.29
N ILE A 91 -5.88 -14.33 -7.02
CA ILE A 91 -6.53 -13.10 -7.44
C ILE A 91 -6.75 -12.23 -6.20
N TYR A 92 -6.37 -10.97 -6.27
CA TYR A 92 -6.66 -10.00 -5.23
C TYR A 92 -7.15 -8.70 -5.85
N PHE A 93 -8.09 -8.07 -5.17
CA PHE A 93 -8.67 -6.78 -5.53
C PHE A 93 -8.39 -5.79 -4.40
N ILE A 94 -8.05 -4.56 -4.75
CA ILE A 94 -8.02 -3.45 -3.80
C ILE A 94 -9.29 -2.65 -4.05
N ASP A 95 -10.15 -2.59 -3.05
CA ASP A 95 -11.41 -1.85 -3.10
C ASP A 95 -11.20 -0.40 -2.64
N GLU A 96 -10.37 -0.18 -1.62
CA GLU A 96 -10.12 1.16 -1.08
C GLU A 96 -8.69 1.30 -0.56
N LEU A 97 -8.12 2.49 -0.78
CA LEU A 97 -6.86 2.94 -0.20
C LEU A 97 -7.10 4.21 0.61
N ARG A 98 -6.76 4.19 1.90
CA ARG A 98 -6.82 5.39 2.76
C ARG A 98 -5.47 5.69 3.39
N LEU A 99 -4.94 6.88 3.12
CA LEU A 99 -3.82 7.45 3.85
C LEU A 99 -4.34 8.40 4.90
N GLU A 100 -4.10 8.09 6.17
CA GLU A 100 -4.49 8.99 7.26
C GLU A 100 -3.27 9.74 7.79
N VAL A 101 -3.39 11.06 7.95
CA VAL A 101 -2.38 11.89 8.60
C VAL A 101 -2.58 11.84 10.11
N THR A 102 -2.46 10.64 10.65
CA THR A 102 -2.52 10.34 12.08
C THR A 102 -1.30 9.50 12.42
N GLY A 103 -0.59 9.76 13.52
CA GLY A 103 0.62 8.98 13.78
C GLY A 103 1.47 9.45 14.95
N SER A 104 2.58 8.72 15.15
CA SER A 104 3.61 9.07 16.12
C SER A 104 4.41 10.26 15.60
N TYR A 105 4.33 11.36 16.33
CA TYR A 105 5.17 12.54 16.14
C TYR A 105 6.65 12.17 16.36
N LYS A 106 7.54 12.88 15.68
CA LYS A 106 8.98 12.76 15.90
C LYS A 106 9.41 13.49 17.16
#